data_AF-A0A7R9YMM2-F1
#
_entry.id   AF-A0A7R9YMM2-F1
#
_cell.length_a   1.000
_cell.length_b   1.000
_cell.length_c   1.000
_cell.angle_alpha   90.00
_cell.angle_beta   90.00
_cell.angle_gamma   90.00
#
_symmetry.space_group_name_H-M   'P 1'
#
loop_
_entity.id
_entity.type
_entity.pdbx_description
1 polymer ?
#
loop_
_entity_poly.entity_id
_entity_poly.type
_entity_poly.pdbx_seq_one_letter_code
_entity_poly.pdbx_strand_id
1 'polypeptide(L)'
;TRRFSRSSMLLFVIAACVARGLGSEARWRGGSSGSDGGAARTLLVIGAANADIIVDVDRLPVAGETVCARDGVRVVPGGKGCNQAIAVARLGDGVAARFVAQLGADSHGAMLVNTLLEHGVDVSRCVRQPGGDSGQGYVFLEPGGTVSSIVAAGANGCWPELTAEACAQLVAGASAVLLQREVPERVNEAVAAAACAQRIPVLQDIGGGGRPIS
;
A
#
# COMPACT_ATOMS: atom_id res chain seq x y z
N THR A 1 -9.85 -30.89 -2.20
CA THR A 1 -8.61 -30.23 -2.68
C THR A 1 -8.92 -28.79 -3.05
N ARG A 2 -8.83 -27.86 -2.09
CA ARG A 2 -9.28 -26.47 -2.23
C ARG A 2 -8.20 -25.65 -2.96
N ARG A 3 -8.51 -25.17 -4.17
CA ARG A 3 -7.67 -24.20 -4.90
C ARG A 3 -7.92 -22.80 -4.30
N PHE A 4 -6.94 -22.27 -3.58
CA PHE A 4 -6.93 -20.86 -3.19
C PHE A 4 -6.52 -20.01 -4.41
N SER A 5 -7.32 -19.01 -4.75
CA SER A 5 -7.00 -18.02 -5.78
C SER A 5 -5.87 -17.10 -5.30
N ARG A 6 -4.88 -16.85 -6.16
CA ARG A 6 -3.62 -16.12 -5.90
C ARG A 6 -3.82 -14.70 -5.34
N SER A 7 -5.00 -14.09 -5.49
CA SER A 7 -5.31 -12.77 -4.93
C SER A 7 -5.52 -12.77 -3.41
N SER A 8 -5.79 -13.93 -2.81
CA SER A 8 -6.14 -14.06 -1.38
C SER A 8 -4.93 -14.22 -0.46
N MET A 9 -3.72 -14.36 -1.01
CA MET A 9 -2.54 -14.76 -0.24
C MET A 9 -1.86 -13.57 0.47
N LEU A 10 -2.00 -12.34 -0.05
CA LEU A 10 -1.28 -11.19 0.52
C LEU A 10 -2.01 -10.52 1.70
N LEU A 11 -3.34 -10.49 1.68
CA LEU A 11 -4.12 -10.02 2.84
C LEU A 11 -3.97 -10.99 4.02
N PHE A 12 -3.85 -12.29 3.73
CA PHE A 12 -3.68 -13.33 4.75
C PHE A 12 -2.29 -13.31 5.40
N VAL A 13 -1.22 -12.97 4.67
CA VAL A 13 0.14 -12.91 5.24
C VAL A 13 0.29 -11.72 6.19
N ILE A 14 -0.29 -10.56 5.88
CA ILE A 14 -0.18 -9.38 6.76
C ILE A 14 -1.13 -9.52 7.96
N ALA A 15 -2.36 -10.02 7.78
CA ALA A 15 -3.29 -10.26 8.89
C ALA A 15 -2.86 -11.42 9.81
N ALA A 16 -2.29 -12.51 9.27
CA ALA A 16 -1.81 -13.64 10.08
C ALA A 16 -0.54 -13.30 10.87
N CYS A 17 0.34 -12.43 10.36
CA CYS A 17 1.51 -11.96 11.10
C CYS A 17 1.15 -10.98 12.24
N VAL A 18 0.06 -10.22 12.09
CA VAL A 18 -0.45 -9.34 13.16
C VAL A 18 -1.25 -10.11 14.21
N ALA A 19 -1.90 -11.21 13.85
CA ALA A 19 -2.72 -12.02 14.77
C ALA A 19 -1.97 -13.17 15.47
N ARG A 20 -0.80 -13.59 14.98
CA ARG A 20 0.01 -14.67 15.59
C ARG A 20 1.42 -14.18 15.84
N GLY A 21 1.67 -13.70 17.05
CA GLY A 21 3.01 -13.44 17.57
C GLY A 21 3.88 -14.69 17.51
N LEU A 22 4.57 -14.89 16.40
CA LEU A 22 5.55 -15.96 16.19
C LEU A 22 6.87 -15.32 15.77
N GLY A 23 7.86 -15.47 16.66
CA GLY A 23 9.19 -14.92 16.50
C GLY A 23 10.08 -15.66 15.49
N SER A 24 11.21 -14.99 15.20
CA SER A 24 12.54 -15.49 14.82
C SER A 24 12.60 -16.58 13.72
N GLU A 25 13.28 -16.45 12.58
CA GLU A 25 14.50 -15.72 12.25
C GLU A 25 14.55 -15.41 10.75
N ALA A 26 14.62 -14.14 10.37
CA ALA A 26 15.19 -13.71 9.09
C ALA A 26 16.30 -12.72 9.41
N ARG A 27 17.47 -13.26 9.77
CA ARG A 27 18.66 -12.45 10.07
C ARG A 27 19.25 -11.95 8.76
N TRP A 28 18.90 -10.72 8.37
CA TRP A 28 19.65 -9.99 7.36
C TRP A 28 21.08 -9.78 7.88
N ARG A 29 22.09 -10.31 7.17
CA ARG A 29 23.50 -10.14 7.52
C ARG A 29 23.94 -8.72 7.15
N GLY A 30 23.65 -7.77 8.02
CA GLY A 30 24.32 -6.48 8.05
C GLY A 30 25.77 -6.65 8.49
N GLY A 31 26.69 -6.00 7.78
CA GLY A 31 28.10 -5.90 8.13
C GLY A 31 28.32 -5.36 9.55
N SER A 32 29.47 -5.71 10.08
CA SER A 32 29.95 -5.55 11.46
C SER A 32 29.64 -4.22 12.15
N SER A 33 29.34 -4.37 13.43
CA SER A 33 29.24 -3.36 14.49
C SER A 33 30.29 -2.26 14.43
N GLY A 34 29.83 -1.04 14.20
CA GLY A 34 30.49 0.21 14.55
C GLY A 34 29.42 1.14 15.11
N SER A 35 29.68 1.70 16.29
CA SER A 35 28.87 2.73 16.92
C SER A 35 29.00 4.04 16.14
N ASP A 36 28.29 4.16 15.02
CA ASP A 36 28.02 5.45 14.41
C ASP A 36 26.59 5.85 14.75
N GLY A 37 26.36 7.15 14.98
CA GLY A 37 25.02 7.75 14.96
C GLY A 37 24.39 7.63 13.58
N GLY A 38 24.10 6.39 13.18
CA GLY A 38 23.80 5.99 11.81
C GLY A 38 22.50 6.60 11.36
N ALA A 39 22.57 7.40 10.30
CA ALA A 39 21.38 7.96 9.65
C ALA A 39 20.35 6.85 9.41
N ALA A 40 19.09 7.11 9.79
CA ALA A 40 18.01 6.15 9.63
C ALA A 40 17.91 5.70 8.16
N ARG A 41 17.81 4.38 7.94
CA ARG A 41 17.61 3.79 6.62
C ARG A 41 16.19 4.11 6.17
N THR A 42 16.05 4.86 5.09
CA THR A 42 14.72 5.22 4.58
C THR A 42 14.24 4.18 3.57
N LEU A 43 13.10 3.55 3.83
CA LEU A 43 12.40 2.75 2.83
C LEU A 43 11.31 3.61 2.20
N LEU A 44 11.41 3.78 0.88
CA LEU A 44 10.46 4.57 0.09
C LEU A 44 9.38 3.66 -0.47
N VAL A 45 8.13 3.93 -0.14
CA VAL A 45 6.97 3.25 -0.71
C VAL A 45 6.30 4.19 -1.70
N ILE A 46 6.15 3.76 -2.95
CA ILE A 46 5.32 4.45 -3.95
C ILE A 46 4.05 3.64 -4.11
N GLY A 47 2.89 4.23 -3.85
CA GLY A 47 1.68 3.50 -4.16
C GLY A 47 0.33 4.05 -3.80
N ALA A 48 -0.63 3.14 -3.90
CA ALA A 48 -2.03 3.42 -3.66
C ALA A 48 -2.35 3.48 -2.16
N ALA A 49 -3.31 4.33 -1.83
CA ALA A 49 -3.98 4.35 -0.55
C ALA A 49 -5.50 4.40 -0.79
N ASN A 50 -6.23 3.53 -0.10
CA ASN A 50 -7.67 3.41 -0.25
C ASN A 50 -8.38 3.61 1.08
N ALA A 51 -9.56 4.22 1.07
CA ALA A 51 -10.55 3.99 2.10
C ALA A 51 -11.27 2.68 1.80
N ASP A 52 -11.00 1.63 2.58
CA ASP A 52 -11.66 0.34 2.43
C ASP A 52 -12.98 0.36 3.22
N ILE A 53 -14.08 0.39 2.48
CA ILE A 53 -15.46 0.33 2.95
C ILE A 53 -15.85 -1.14 3.03
N ILE A 54 -15.85 -1.68 4.23
CA ILE A 54 -16.15 -3.08 4.48
C ILE A 54 -17.62 -3.22 4.86
N VAL A 55 -18.33 -4.03 4.09
CA VAL A 55 -19.75 -4.35 4.25
C VAL A 55 -19.87 -5.82 4.57
N ASP A 56 -20.35 -6.13 5.77
CA ASP A 56 -20.68 -7.50 6.16
C ASP A 56 -22.00 -7.90 5.49
N VAL A 57 -21.97 -8.95 4.67
CA VAL A 57 -23.15 -9.45 3.93
C VAL A 57 -23.30 -10.94 4.16
N ASP A 58 -24.51 -11.49 4.06
CA ASP A 58 -24.70 -12.95 4.11
C ASP A 58 -24.29 -13.64 2.82
N ARG A 59 -24.47 -12.93 1.70
CA ARG A 59 -24.01 -13.29 0.37
C ARG A 59 -23.99 -12.06 -0.52
N LEU A 60 -23.27 -12.13 -1.64
CA LEU A 60 -23.41 -11.12 -2.68
C LEU A 60 -24.85 -11.08 -3.25
N PRO A 61 -25.36 -9.88 -3.60
CA PRO A 61 -26.60 -9.75 -4.35
C PRO A 61 -26.44 -10.34 -5.75
N VAL A 62 -27.54 -10.88 -6.30
CA VAL A 62 -27.62 -11.18 -7.72
C VAL A 62 -28.10 -9.94 -8.51
N ALA A 63 -28.02 -9.99 -9.84
CA ALA A 63 -28.44 -8.88 -10.68
C ALA A 63 -29.92 -8.49 -10.41
N GLY A 64 -30.15 -7.21 -10.12
CA GLY A 64 -31.47 -6.66 -9.81
C GLY A 64 -31.92 -6.79 -8.34
N GLU A 65 -31.11 -7.41 -7.48
CA GLU A 65 -31.43 -7.59 -6.07
C GLU A 65 -30.86 -6.46 -5.20
N THR A 66 -31.57 -6.11 -4.12
CA THR A 66 -31.06 -5.29 -3.01
C THR A 66 -30.95 -6.15 -1.76
N VAL A 67 -29.78 -6.17 -1.13
CA VAL A 67 -29.54 -6.89 0.14
C VAL A 67 -29.16 -5.90 1.24
N CYS A 68 -29.60 -6.15 2.47
CA CYS A 68 -29.17 -5.38 3.63
C CYS A 68 -27.81 -5.88 4.12
N ALA A 69 -27.00 -4.97 4.67
CA ALA A 69 -25.82 -5.37 5.43
C ALA A 69 -26.24 -6.14 6.69
N ARG A 70 -25.48 -7.17 7.06
CA ARG A 70 -25.74 -8.01 8.24
C ARG A 70 -25.41 -7.25 9.53
N ASP A 71 -24.15 -6.83 9.67
CA ASP A 71 -23.62 -6.26 10.93
C ASP A 71 -23.27 -4.76 10.80
N GLY A 72 -23.39 -4.21 9.59
CA GLY A 72 -23.15 -2.79 9.30
C GLY A 72 -22.02 -2.55 8.29
N VAL A 73 -21.56 -1.29 8.26
CA VAL A 73 -20.51 -0.81 7.36
C VAL A 73 -19.43 -0.15 8.20
N ARG A 74 -18.17 -0.46 7.91
CA ARG A 74 -17.02 0.23 8.50
C ARG A 74 -16.09 0.73 7.41
N VAL A 75 -15.42 1.85 7.69
CA VAL A 75 -14.40 2.41 6.80
C VAL A 75 -13.06 2.32 7.52
N VAL A 76 -12.08 1.70 6.87
CA VAL A 76 -10.73 1.52 7.41
C VAL A 76 -9.69 1.99 6.38
N PRO A 77 -8.49 2.40 6.84
CA PRO A 77 -7.38 2.66 5.93
C PRO A 77 -6.96 1.36 5.23
N GLY A 78 -6.70 1.45 3.92
CA GLY A 78 -6.36 0.32 3.06
C GLY A 78 -5.52 0.73 1.86
N GLY A 79 -5.45 -0.15 0.86
CA GLY A 79 -4.54 -0.04 -0.28
C GLY A 79 -3.14 -0.59 0.03
N LYS A 80 -2.53 -1.25 -0.96
CA LYS A 80 -1.25 -1.96 -0.76
C LYS A 80 -0.12 -1.03 -0.37
N GLY A 81 -0.01 0.14 -1.01
CA GLY A 81 1.03 1.13 -0.71
C GLY A 81 0.92 1.63 0.73
N CYS A 82 -0.28 2.02 1.15
CA CYS A 82 -0.56 2.44 2.52
C CYS A 82 -0.19 1.34 3.54
N ASN A 83 -0.63 0.10 3.31
CA ASN A 83 -0.34 -1.03 4.19
C ASN A 83 1.17 -1.33 4.26
N GLN A 84 1.88 -1.26 3.14
CA GLN A 84 3.34 -1.44 3.09
C GLN A 84 4.06 -0.33 3.86
N ALA A 85 3.65 0.93 3.71
CA ALA A 85 4.25 2.05 4.41
C ALA A 85 4.09 1.95 5.93
N ILE A 86 2.89 1.59 6.40
CA ILE A 86 2.63 1.33 7.82
C ILE A 86 3.46 0.13 8.31
N ALA A 87 3.58 -0.94 7.52
CA ALA A 87 4.40 -2.09 7.88
C ALA A 87 5.88 -1.73 8.00
N VAL A 88 6.41 -0.88 7.10
CA VAL A 88 7.78 -0.36 7.18
C VAL A 88 7.97 0.43 8.48
N ALA A 89 7.04 1.32 8.83
CA ALA A 89 7.17 2.14 10.03
C ALA A 89 7.19 1.31 11.33
N ARG A 90 6.62 0.09 11.29
CA ARG A 90 6.63 -0.87 12.40
C ARG A 90 7.91 -1.70 12.52
N LEU A 91 8.86 -1.59 11.57
CA LEU A 91 10.12 -2.36 11.61
C LEU A 91 11.07 -1.92 12.74
N GLY A 92 10.81 -0.77 13.39
CA GLY A 92 11.53 -0.33 14.58
C GLY A 92 12.72 0.59 14.30
N ASP A 93 13.60 0.70 15.29
CA ASP A 93 14.63 1.75 15.35
C ASP A 93 15.63 1.67 14.19
N GLY A 94 15.91 2.84 13.61
CA GLY A 94 16.85 2.99 12.50
C GLY A 94 16.26 2.75 11.10
N VAL A 95 14.95 2.51 10.99
CA VAL A 95 14.22 2.48 9.70
C VAL A 95 13.17 3.59 9.68
N ALA A 96 13.20 4.42 8.63
CA ALA A 96 12.19 5.45 8.39
C ALA A 96 11.30 5.04 7.20
N ALA A 97 9.98 5.18 7.36
CA ALA A 97 9.03 4.99 6.27
C ALA A 97 8.76 6.31 5.57
N ARG A 98 8.98 6.38 4.26
CA ARG A 98 8.50 7.48 3.43
C ARG A 98 7.49 6.95 2.43
N PHE A 99 6.35 7.61 2.32
CA PHE A 99 5.28 7.22 1.41
C PHE A 99 4.97 8.34 0.42
N VAL A 100 4.80 7.96 -0.85
CA VAL A 100 4.39 8.86 -1.93
C VAL A 100 3.15 8.26 -2.57
N ALA A 101 2.09 9.05 -2.56
CA ALA A 101 0.79 8.68 -3.11
C ALA A 101 0.08 9.90 -3.68
N GLN A 102 -0.87 9.62 -4.56
CA GLN A 102 -1.89 10.57 -5.00
C GLN A 102 -3.14 10.30 -4.18
N LEU A 103 -3.63 11.31 -3.46
CA LEU A 103 -4.75 11.21 -2.52
C LEU A 103 -5.85 12.19 -2.91
N GLY A 104 -7.10 11.87 -2.62
CA GLY A 104 -8.21 12.80 -2.82
C GLY A 104 -8.13 13.98 -1.86
N ALA A 105 -8.78 15.08 -2.25
CA ALA A 105 -9.02 16.25 -1.39
C ALA A 105 -10.35 16.12 -0.63
N ASP A 106 -10.63 14.92 -0.12
CA ASP A 106 -11.87 14.52 0.55
C ASP A 106 -11.61 14.05 1.99
N SER A 107 -12.67 13.71 2.71
CA SER A 107 -12.59 13.23 4.10
C SER A 107 -11.83 11.90 4.21
N HIS A 108 -11.91 11.04 3.19
CA HIS A 108 -11.14 9.80 3.10
C HIS A 108 -9.64 10.09 2.98
N GLY A 109 -9.25 11.05 2.16
CA GLY A 109 -7.87 11.48 2.03
C GLY A 109 -7.33 12.02 3.35
N ALA A 110 -8.12 12.82 4.07
CA ALA A 110 -7.77 13.30 5.40
C ALA A 110 -7.55 12.14 6.39
N MET A 111 -8.47 11.17 6.43
CA MET A 111 -8.36 9.96 7.27
C MET A 111 -7.09 9.16 6.96
N LEU A 112 -6.76 8.96 5.68
CA LEU A 112 -5.58 8.20 5.25
C LEU A 112 -4.27 8.87 5.70
N VAL A 113 -4.15 10.18 5.53
CA VAL A 113 -2.95 10.92 5.97
C VAL A 113 -2.81 10.89 7.49
N ASN A 114 -3.91 11.11 8.22
CA ASN A 114 -3.86 11.07 9.69
C ASN A 114 -3.41 9.69 10.17
N THR A 115 -3.96 8.61 9.61
CA THR A 115 -3.54 7.24 9.92
C THR A 115 -2.05 7.03 9.67
N LEU A 116 -1.54 7.47 8.52
CA LEU A 116 -0.13 7.30 8.15
C LEU A 116 0.79 8.08 9.10
N LEU A 117 0.43 9.32 9.45
CA LEU A 117 1.15 10.14 10.41
C LEU A 117 1.16 9.53 11.82
N GLU A 118 0.02 9.00 12.29
CA GLU A 118 -0.09 8.31 13.58
C GLU A 118 0.82 7.08 13.67
N HIS A 119 1.12 6.45 12.53
CA HIS A 119 2.05 5.32 12.45
C HIS A 119 3.51 5.75 12.19
N GLY A 120 3.82 7.04 12.16
CA GLY A 120 5.18 7.55 11.95
C GLY A 120 5.67 7.49 10.51
N VAL A 121 4.75 7.46 9.53
CA VAL A 121 5.10 7.50 8.09
C VAL A 121 5.29 8.95 7.64
N ASP A 122 6.42 9.24 6.99
CA ASP A 122 6.64 10.50 6.27
C ASP A 122 5.78 10.55 5.01
N VAL A 123 4.75 11.39 5.05
CA VAL A 123 3.81 11.64 3.94
C VAL A 123 4.01 13.01 3.29
N SER A 124 5.13 13.69 3.56
CA SER A 124 5.42 15.05 3.06
C SER A 124 5.40 15.18 1.54
N ARG A 125 5.53 14.05 0.83
CA ARG A 125 5.53 13.96 -0.64
C ARG A 125 4.23 13.42 -1.23
N CYS A 126 3.22 13.12 -0.41
CA CYS A 126 1.89 12.80 -0.91
C CYS A 126 1.22 14.05 -1.49
N VAL A 127 0.53 13.89 -2.61
CA VAL A 127 -0.16 14.98 -3.31
C VAL A 127 -1.66 14.84 -3.09
N ARG A 128 -2.32 15.96 -2.77
CA ARG A 128 -3.78 16.07 -2.72
C ARG A 128 -4.30 16.53 -4.07
N GLN A 129 -5.12 15.72 -4.73
CA GLN A 129 -5.75 16.04 -6.00
C GLN A 129 -6.99 16.93 -5.76
N PRO A 130 -6.99 18.20 -6.20
CA PRO A 130 -8.15 19.07 -6.03
C PRO A 130 -9.35 18.53 -6.79
N GLY A 131 -10.49 18.36 -6.12
CA GLY A 131 -11.72 17.83 -6.72
C GLY A 131 -11.68 16.34 -7.09
N GLY A 132 -10.62 15.62 -6.73
CA GLY A 132 -10.53 14.17 -6.91
C GLY A 132 -10.93 13.40 -5.67
N ASP A 133 -11.68 12.30 -5.85
CA ASP A 133 -12.00 11.35 -4.79
C ASP A 133 -10.77 10.49 -4.46
N SER A 134 -10.60 10.15 -3.19
CA SER A 134 -9.61 9.17 -2.77
C SER A 134 -9.91 7.79 -3.36
N GLY A 135 -8.87 6.95 -3.47
CA GLY A 135 -9.08 5.55 -3.78
C GLY A 135 -10.00 4.89 -2.76
N GLN A 136 -10.85 3.97 -3.22
CA GLN A 136 -11.82 3.29 -2.39
C GLN A 136 -11.85 1.81 -2.71
N GLY A 137 -11.85 0.98 -1.67
CA GLY A 137 -12.09 -0.45 -1.76
C GLY A 137 -13.48 -0.75 -1.21
N TYR A 138 -14.37 -1.33 -2.01
CA TYR A 138 -15.64 -1.84 -1.53
C TYR A 138 -15.47 -3.33 -1.27
N VAL A 139 -15.44 -3.72 0.00
CA VAL A 139 -15.13 -5.08 0.43
C VAL A 139 -16.38 -5.71 1.01
N PHE A 140 -16.85 -6.78 0.37
CA PHE A 140 -17.99 -7.57 0.82
C PHE A 140 -17.47 -8.80 1.55
N LEU A 141 -17.83 -8.93 2.83
CA LEU A 141 -17.39 -10.02 3.69
C LEU A 141 -18.55 -10.97 3.99
N GLU A 142 -18.46 -12.18 3.46
CA GLU A 142 -19.46 -13.24 3.64
C GLU A 142 -19.15 -14.12 4.88
N PRO A 143 -20.14 -14.86 5.41
CA PRO A 143 -19.91 -15.85 6.46
C PRO A 143 -18.83 -16.85 6.04
N GLY A 144 -17.94 -17.21 6.98
CA GLY A 144 -16.82 -18.09 6.69
C GLY A 144 -15.59 -17.40 6.07
N GLY A 145 -15.62 -16.08 5.89
CA GLY A 145 -14.45 -15.27 5.53
C GLY A 145 -14.17 -15.19 4.04
N THR A 146 -15.13 -15.54 3.17
CA THR A 146 -15.04 -15.27 1.74
C THR A 146 -15.07 -13.75 1.52
N VAL A 147 -14.14 -13.26 0.70
CA VAL A 147 -13.99 -11.84 0.40
C VAL A 147 -14.23 -11.61 -1.09
N SER A 148 -15.11 -10.67 -1.40
CA SER A 148 -15.25 -10.10 -2.74
C SER A 148 -15.01 -8.60 -2.67
N SER A 149 -14.36 -8.02 -3.66
CA SER A 149 -14.00 -6.60 -3.61
C SER A 149 -14.07 -5.90 -4.96
N ILE A 150 -14.47 -4.64 -4.93
CA ILE A 150 -14.35 -3.70 -6.05
C ILE A 150 -13.37 -2.62 -5.62
N VAL A 151 -12.47 -2.22 -6.51
CA VAL A 151 -11.55 -1.10 -6.27
C VAL A 151 -11.91 0.02 -7.23
N ALA A 152 -12.27 1.17 -6.68
CA ALA A 152 -12.34 2.43 -7.39
C ALA A 152 -11.00 3.13 -7.19
N ALA A 153 -10.20 3.24 -8.26
CA ALA A 153 -8.83 3.75 -8.14
C ALA A 153 -8.77 5.19 -7.61
N GLY A 154 -9.75 6.03 -7.97
CA GLY A 154 -9.77 7.45 -7.59
C GLY A 154 -8.43 8.13 -7.89
N ALA A 155 -7.96 8.94 -6.95
CA ALA A 155 -6.69 9.64 -7.03
C ALA A 155 -5.48 8.71 -7.28
N ASN A 156 -5.52 7.42 -6.93
CA ASN A 156 -4.39 6.50 -7.17
C ASN A 156 -4.03 6.39 -8.67
N GLY A 157 -4.97 6.66 -9.57
CA GLY A 157 -4.75 6.71 -11.02
C GLY A 157 -4.22 8.06 -11.55
N CYS A 158 -4.31 9.13 -10.75
CA CYS A 158 -4.08 10.52 -11.14
C CYS A 158 -2.63 10.98 -10.97
N TRP A 159 -1.67 10.11 -11.29
CA TRP A 159 -0.26 10.50 -11.28
C TRP A 159 0.06 11.42 -12.46
N PRO A 160 0.77 12.53 -12.23
CA PRO A 160 1.25 13.38 -13.32
C PRO A 160 2.29 12.61 -14.16
N GLU A 161 2.62 13.16 -15.32
CA GLU A 161 3.81 12.69 -16.03
C GLU A 161 5.06 12.91 -15.18
N LEU A 162 5.87 11.86 -15.05
CA LEU A 162 7.06 11.86 -14.22
C LEU A 162 8.29 12.00 -15.10
N THR A 163 9.01 13.12 -14.94
CA THR A 163 10.31 13.30 -15.60
C THR A 163 11.39 12.47 -14.91
N ALA A 164 12.47 12.15 -15.62
CA ALA A 164 13.61 11.45 -15.05
C ALA A 164 14.20 12.18 -13.82
N GLU A 165 14.24 13.51 -13.87
CA GLU A 165 14.73 14.33 -12.76
C GLU A 165 13.78 14.31 -11.55
N ALA A 166 12.47 14.40 -11.77
CA ALA A 166 11.49 14.28 -10.70
C ALA A 166 11.59 12.90 -10.03
N CYS A 167 11.71 11.82 -10.80
CA CYS A 167 11.93 10.48 -10.26
C CYS A 167 13.25 10.36 -9.50
N ALA A 168 14.34 10.94 -10.02
CA ALA A 168 15.63 10.94 -9.35
C ALA A 168 15.56 11.64 -7.97
N GLN A 169 14.83 12.75 -7.88
CA GLN A 169 14.59 13.46 -6.62
C GLN A 169 13.63 12.71 -5.69
N LEU A 170 12.67 11.94 -6.23
CA LEU A 170 11.76 11.11 -5.43
C LEU A 170 12.51 9.99 -4.71
N VAL A 171 13.41 9.29 -5.40
CA VAL A 171 14.17 8.16 -4.85
C VAL A 171 15.41 8.58 -4.06
N ALA A 172 15.80 9.85 -4.12
CA ALA A 172 17.00 10.35 -3.47
C ALA A 172 16.99 10.07 -1.95
N GLY A 173 18.08 9.48 -1.45
CA GLY A 173 18.26 9.11 -0.05
C GLY A 173 17.50 7.86 0.40
N ALA A 174 16.74 7.20 -0.49
CA ALA A 174 16.12 5.92 -0.18
C ALA A 174 17.18 4.80 -0.15
N SER A 175 17.08 3.93 0.85
CA SER A 175 17.87 2.70 0.96
C SER A 175 17.29 1.57 0.12
N ALA A 176 15.97 1.57 -0.12
CA ALA A 176 15.28 0.75 -1.11
C ALA A 176 13.92 1.36 -1.45
N VAL A 177 13.35 0.94 -2.58
CA VAL A 177 12.02 1.34 -3.06
C VAL A 177 11.08 0.14 -3.07
N LEU A 178 9.88 0.30 -2.52
CA LEU A 178 8.79 -0.67 -2.58
C LEU A 178 7.71 -0.15 -3.53
N LEU A 179 7.31 -1.01 -4.46
CA LEU A 179 6.31 -0.75 -5.49
C LEU A 179 5.20 -1.80 -5.43
N GLN A 180 4.06 -1.50 -6.03
CA GLN A 180 2.89 -2.38 -6.10
C GLN A 180 2.09 -2.08 -7.40
N ARG A 181 1.00 -2.80 -7.67
CA ARG A 181 0.26 -2.73 -8.95
C ARG A 181 -1.11 -2.05 -8.88
N GLU A 182 -1.31 -1.15 -7.92
CA GLU A 182 -2.56 -0.36 -7.74
C GLU A 182 -2.39 1.11 -8.16
N VAL A 183 -1.27 1.44 -8.80
CA VAL A 183 -1.01 2.72 -9.49
C VAL A 183 -0.71 2.45 -10.98
N PRO A 184 -0.72 3.46 -11.87
CA PRO A 184 -0.39 3.24 -13.27
C PRO A 184 1.01 2.64 -13.48
N GLU A 185 1.18 1.71 -14.42
CA GLU A 185 2.48 0.99 -14.60
C GLU A 185 3.62 1.95 -14.93
N ARG A 186 3.33 2.99 -15.73
CA ARG A 186 4.29 4.04 -16.09
C ARG A 186 4.97 4.67 -14.86
N VAL A 187 4.28 4.71 -13.72
CA VAL A 187 4.82 5.24 -12.46
C VAL A 187 5.85 4.26 -11.90
N ASN A 188 5.52 2.97 -11.83
CA ASN A 188 6.44 1.94 -11.36
C ASN A 188 7.69 1.89 -12.24
N GLU A 189 7.52 1.88 -13.56
CA GLU A 189 8.62 1.84 -14.54
C GLU A 189 9.55 3.06 -14.39
N ALA A 190 8.98 4.28 -14.34
CA ALA A 190 9.77 5.50 -14.21
C ALA A 190 10.54 5.59 -12.89
N VAL A 191 9.91 5.19 -11.77
CA VAL A 191 10.56 5.16 -10.46
C VAL A 191 11.65 4.08 -10.41
N ALA A 192 11.36 2.88 -10.94
CA ALA A 192 12.32 1.79 -10.96
C ALA A 192 13.56 2.14 -11.81
N ALA A 193 13.38 2.80 -12.94
CA ALA A 193 14.47 3.29 -13.78
C ALA A 193 15.37 4.28 -13.02
N ALA A 194 14.77 5.24 -12.30
CA ALA A 194 15.53 6.21 -11.50
C ALA A 194 16.25 5.55 -10.31
N ALA A 195 15.61 4.61 -9.62
CA ALA A 195 16.24 3.84 -8.55
C ALA A 195 17.43 3.03 -9.08
N CYS A 196 17.27 2.37 -10.23
CA CYS A 196 18.33 1.62 -10.90
C CYS A 196 19.54 2.51 -11.25
N ALA A 197 19.30 3.70 -11.82
CA ALA A 197 20.35 4.66 -12.14
C ALA A 197 21.17 5.10 -10.90
N GLN A 198 20.55 5.10 -9.71
CA GLN A 198 21.20 5.43 -8.44
C GLN A 198 21.68 4.20 -7.65
N ARG A 199 21.57 2.99 -8.23
CA ARG A 199 21.89 1.71 -7.58
C ARG A 199 21.10 1.47 -6.28
N ILE A 200 19.86 1.93 -6.24
CA ILE A 200 18.91 1.71 -5.14
C ILE A 200 18.10 0.43 -5.46
N PRO A 201 18.07 -0.57 -4.55
CA PRO A 201 17.26 -1.77 -4.73
C PRO A 201 15.76 -1.46 -4.86
N VAL A 202 15.09 -2.19 -5.77
CA VAL A 202 13.64 -2.09 -5.98
C VAL A 202 12.98 -3.43 -5.65
N LEU A 203 11.90 -3.38 -4.86
CA LEU A 203 11.08 -4.52 -4.52
C LEU A 203 9.65 -4.29 -5.05
N GLN A 204 9.25 -5.08 -6.03
CA GLN A 204 7.92 -4.99 -6.63
C GLN A 204 7.01 -6.08 -6.06
N ASP A 205 5.97 -5.67 -5.33
CA ASP A 205 4.82 -6.53 -5.06
C ASP A 205 4.01 -6.69 -6.35
N ILE A 206 3.91 -7.92 -6.83
CA ILE A 206 3.19 -8.26 -8.07
C ILE A 206 1.68 -8.45 -7.86
N GLY A 207 1.19 -8.30 -6.62
CA GLY A 207 -0.24 -8.30 -6.29
C GLY A 207 -0.96 -7.01 -6.67
N GLY A 208 -2.27 -7.10 -6.89
CA GLY A 208 -3.15 -5.94 -7.11
C GLY A 208 -3.49 -5.64 -8.57
N GLY A 209 -2.70 -6.16 -9.53
CA GLY A 209 -2.97 -6.03 -10.95
C GLY A 209 -3.60 -7.29 -11.56
N GLY A 210 -4.73 -7.15 -12.24
CA GLY A 210 -5.36 -8.23 -13.03
C GLY A 210 -4.69 -8.49 -14.39
N ARG A 211 -3.71 -7.67 -14.77
CA ARG A 211 -2.99 -7.73 -16.05
C ARG A 211 -1.66 -8.49 -15.92
N PRO A 212 -1.11 -9.07 -17.01
CA PRO A 212 0.23 -9.65 -17.03
C PRO A 212 1.31 -8.67 -16.54
N ILE A 213 2.43 -9.19 -16.04
CA ILE A 213 3.61 -8.37 -15.72
C ILE A 213 4.25 -7.99 -17.06
N SER A 214 4.50 -6.70 -17.28
CA SER A 214 5.20 -6.17 -18.46
C SER A 214 6.71 -6.35 -18.36
#